data_AF-A0A7K0KXG4-F1
#
_entry.id   AF-A0A7K0KXG4-F1
#
_cell.length_a   1.000
_cell.length_b   1.000
_cell.length_c   1.000
_cell.angle_alpha   90.00
_cell.angle_beta   90.00
_cell.angle_gamma   90.00
#
_symmetry.space_group_name_H-M   'P 1'
#
loop_
_entity.id
_entity.type
_entity.pdbx_description
1 polymer ?
#
loop_
_entity_poly.entity_id
_entity_poly.type
_entity_poly.pdbx_seq_one_letter_code
_entity_poly.pdbx_strand_id
1 'polypeptide(L)'
;MNSAERSGFHIVSLVTNNAVGDSRVLKSAQTLADNGFRVTLLCQLIGDVPKSEVSGSFTIERVTPNVKASTRRITPLGPLRYLLKVPNSYVRYGARLIAPDFLFWRWAGPVLLKISPKFLYPCWPLLTDGERTFSQKLDQLAPDVIHANDCDTLGIALRAKARAAKAGKRIAVIYDAHEYVQGVHRKHPMWAIAMSKLEAQSIHEVDLVMTVSETIAQMLQSDYKLKQTPTVVLNAPRRTQPAVDPVLQTIRRKIGLSEDVPLHVYVGAAAPQRGLSTMVDALVGAPEHHIALVVNPANAYVKKELARAETLKVADRVHVHP
;
A
#
# COMPACT_ATOMS: atom_id res chain seq x y z
N MET A 1 -19.23 25.30 -0.47
CA MET A 1 -18.66 25.65 0.83
C MET A 1 -17.79 26.89 0.70
N ASN A 2 -18.06 27.92 1.51
CA ASN A 2 -17.18 29.07 1.69
C ASN A 2 -15.91 28.68 2.49
N SER A 3 -14.94 29.58 2.62
CA SER A 3 -13.66 29.26 3.29
C SER A 3 -13.82 28.87 4.78
N ALA A 4 -14.72 29.53 5.51
CA ALA A 4 -15.00 29.21 6.91
C ALA A 4 -15.65 27.82 7.06
N GLU A 5 -16.62 27.48 6.20
CA GLU A 5 -17.26 26.17 6.16
C GLU A 5 -16.26 25.05 5.87
N ARG A 6 -15.32 25.26 4.94
CA ARG A 6 -14.27 24.26 4.64
C ARG A 6 -13.35 24.03 5.83
N SER A 7 -12.98 25.09 6.55
CA SER A 7 -12.10 24.97 7.73
C SER A 7 -12.74 24.20 8.88
N GLY A 8 -14.08 24.25 8.99
CA GLY A 8 -14.85 23.44 9.94
C GLY A 8 -15.08 22.00 9.48
N PHE A 9 -14.89 21.70 8.19
CA PHE A 9 -15.13 20.39 7.60
C PHE A 9 -13.89 19.50 7.69
N HIS A 10 -13.99 18.42 8.46
CA HIS A 10 -12.87 17.57 8.82
C HIS A 10 -12.80 16.30 7.97
N ILE A 11 -11.70 16.17 7.23
CA ILE A 11 -11.38 14.99 6.42
C ILE A 11 -10.29 14.19 7.12
N VAL A 12 -10.58 12.92 7.43
CA VAL A 12 -9.58 11.97 7.89
C VAL A 12 -9.14 11.09 6.73
N SER A 13 -7.90 11.26 6.29
CA SER A 13 -7.26 10.38 5.31
C SER A 13 -6.69 9.18 6.04
N LEU A 14 -7.21 7.98 5.78
CA LEU A 14 -6.86 6.76 6.50
C LEU A 14 -5.90 5.91 5.66
N VAL A 15 -4.82 5.43 6.29
CA VAL A 15 -3.86 4.45 5.72
C VAL A 15 -3.43 3.43 6.78
N THR A 16 -2.99 2.25 6.35
CA THR A 16 -2.47 1.20 7.25
C THR A 16 -0.93 1.19 7.32
N ASN A 17 -0.23 2.01 6.54
CA ASN A 17 1.22 2.22 6.65
C ASN A 17 1.54 3.36 7.64
N ASN A 18 2.79 3.84 7.69
CA ASN A 18 3.23 4.95 8.55
C ASN A 18 3.28 6.33 7.82
N ALA A 19 2.70 6.40 6.62
CA ALA A 19 2.73 7.50 5.65
C ALA A 19 4.10 7.89 5.06
N VAL A 20 5.21 7.36 5.59
CA VAL A 20 6.54 7.72 5.08
C VAL A 20 6.73 7.15 3.68
N GLY A 21 7.03 8.02 2.71
CA GLY A 21 7.21 7.65 1.30
C GLY A 21 5.91 7.43 0.53
N ASP A 22 4.73 7.58 1.16
CA ASP A 22 3.44 7.43 0.49
C ASP A 22 3.06 8.70 -0.28
N SER A 23 3.67 8.85 -1.45
CA SER A 23 3.57 10.09 -2.22
C SER A 23 2.13 10.45 -2.62
N ARG A 24 1.28 9.48 -2.96
CA ARG A 24 -0.10 9.74 -3.37
C ARG A 24 -0.89 10.30 -2.19
N VAL A 25 -0.84 9.60 -1.06
CA VAL A 25 -1.58 9.98 0.15
C VAL A 25 -1.15 11.35 0.65
N LEU A 26 0.16 11.61 0.71
CA LEU A 26 0.69 12.91 1.13
C LEU A 26 0.30 14.04 0.17
N LYS A 27 0.29 13.80 -1.14
CA LYS A 27 -0.15 14.80 -2.13
C LYS A 27 -1.65 15.07 -2.03
N SER A 28 -2.47 14.03 -1.86
CA SER A 28 -3.92 14.17 -1.68
C SER A 28 -4.24 14.95 -0.41
N ALA A 29 -3.62 14.59 0.72
CA ALA A 29 -3.81 15.28 1.99
C ALA A 29 -3.40 16.76 1.92
N GLN A 30 -2.24 17.06 1.31
CA GLN A 30 -1.79 18.44 1.11
C GLN A 30 -2.76 19.21 0.21
N THR A 31 -3.22 18.62 -0.90
CA THR A 31 -4.15 19.29 -1.83
C THR A 31 -5.46 19.64 -1.15
N LEU A 32 -6.01 18.74 -0.32
CA LEU A 32 -7.21 19.02 0.47
C LEU A 32 -6.97 20.15 1.47
N ALA A 33 -5.85 20.12 2.19
CA ALA A 33 -5.52 21.15 3.17
C ALA A 33 -5.31 22.53 2.53
N ASP A 34 -4.63 22.59 1.38
CA ASP A 34 -4.43 23.82 0.59
C ASP A 34 -5.75 24.41 0.08
N ASN A 35 -6.81 23.59 -0.01
CA ASN A 35 -8.16 24.02 -0.37
C ASN A 35 -9.01 24.44 0.85
N GLY A 36 -8.39 24.53 2.03
CA GLY A 36 -8.98 25.03 3.27
C GLY A 36 -9.71 23.98 4.10
N PHE A 37 -9.60 22.69 3.77
CA PHE A 37 -10.17 21.63 4.59
C PHE A 37 -9.28 21.33 5.80
N ARG A 38 -9.89 21.03 6.95
CA ARG A 38 -9.13 20.44 8.06
C ARG A 38 -8.82 19.00 7.71
N VAL A 39 -7.53 18.65 7.61
CA VAL A 39 -7.09 17.31 7.21
C VAL A 39 -6.26 16.65 8.31
N THR A 40 -6.65 15.44 8.70
CA THR A 40 -5.84 14.55 9.54
C THR A 40 -5.49 13.29 8.74
N LEU A 41 -4.21 13.06 8.48
CA LEU A 41 -3.70 11.81 7.94
C LEU A 41 -3.48 10.82 9.10
N LEU A 42 -4.38 9.83 9.22
CA LEU A 42 -4.39 8.84 10.29
C LEU A 42 -3.71 7.54 9.83
N CYS A 43 -2.64 7.15 10.52
CA CYS A 43 -1.73 6.07 10.10
C CYS A 43 -1.37 5.11 11.26
N GLN A 44 -0.68 4.02 10.96
CA GLN A 44 -0.06 3.17 11.99
C GLN A 44 1.29 3.73 12.44
N LEU A 45 1.57 3.65 13.73
CA LEU A 45 2.88 3.94 14.30
C LEU A 45 3.80 2.72 14.08
N ILE A 46 4.55 2.73 12.98
CA ILE A 46 5.50 1.67 12.61
C ILE A 46 6.86 2.27 12.30
N GLY A 47 7.90 1.74 12.94
CA GLY A 47 9.27 2.23 12.81
C GLY A 47 9.55 3.43 13.72
N ASP A 48 10.70 4.07 13.50
CA ASP A 48 11.15 5.24 14.25
C ASP A 48 10.62 6.52 13.57
N VAL A 49 9.40 6.88 13.91
CA VAL A 49 8.69 8.05 13.38
C VAL A 49 7.88 8.72 14.49
N PRO A 50 7.69 10.05 14.45
CA PRO A 50 6.93 10.75 15.49
C PRO A 50 5.47 10.29 15.52
N LYS A 51 4.90 10.23 16.72
CA LYS A 51 3.49 9.85 16.93
C LYS A 51 2.51 10.86 16.34
N SER A 52 2.85 12.14 16.36
CA SER A 52 2.09 13.22 15.74
C SER A 52 3.08 14.24 15.18
N GLU A 53 2.79 14.76 13.99
CA GLU A 53 3.56 15.83 13.36
C GLU A 53 2.67 16.65 12.42
N VAL A 54 3.06 17.90 12.16
CA VAL A 54 2.42 18.74 11.14
C VAL A 54 3.24 18.66 9.88
N SER A 55 2.59 18.35 8.75
CA SER A 55 3.21 18.31 7.43
C SER A 55 2.53 19.34 6.54
N GLY A 56 3.22 20.45 6.26
CA GLY A 56 2.64 21.58 5.54
C GLY A 56 1.40 22.12 6.28
N SER A 57 0.23 21.90 5.68
CA SER A 57 -1.06 22.44 6.16
C SER A 57 -1.96 21.38 6.79
N PHE A 58 -1.49 20.14 7.00
CA PHE A 58 -2.26 19.04 7.58
C PHE A 58 -1.50 18.34 8.71
N THR A 59 -2.24 17.62 9.56
CA THR A 59 -1.66 16.86 10.68
C THR A 59 -1.53 15.39 10.30
N ILE A 60 -0.41 14.76 10.66
CA ILE A 60 -0.23 13.31 10.62
C ILE A 60 -0.35 12.78 12.04
N GLU A 61 -1.29 11.87 12.26
CA GLU A 61 -1.53 11.21 13.55
C GLU A 61 -1.28 9.72 13.40
N ARG A 62 -0.33 9.17 14.16
CA ARG A 62 0.02 7.75 14.13
C ARG A 62 -0.46 7.04 15.39
N VAL A 63 -1.23 5.97 15.21
CA VAL A 63 -1.76 5.15 16.31
C VAL A 63 -0.97 3.86 16.47
N THR A 64 -0.70 3.48 17.72
CA THR A 64 0.00 2.24 18.04
C THR A 64 -0.85 1.04 17.61
N PRO A 65 -0.30 0.11 16.79
CA PRO A 65 -1.02 -1.09 16.39
C PRO A 65 -1.53 -1.90 17.59
N ASN A 66 -2.83 -2.17 17.62
CA ASN A 66 -3.48 -3.01 18.62
C ASN A 66 -3.81 -4.38 18.02
N VAL A 67 -2.81 -5.26 18.03
CA VAL A 67 -2.92 -6.64 17.54
C VAL A 67 -3.18 -7.60 18.71
N LYS A 68 -4.14 -8.53 18.56
CA LYS A 68 -4.26 -9.63 19.55
C LYS A 68 -3.08 -10.59 19.35
N ALA A 69 -2.06 -10.48 20.20
CA ALA A 69 -1.03 -11.52 20.30
C ALA A 69 -1.68 -12.87 20.65
N SER A 70 -1.24 -13.97 20.02
CA SER A 70 -1.56 -15.31 20.53
C SER A 70 -0.80 -15.49 21.85
N THR A 71 -1.51 -15.62 22.97
CA THR A 71 -0.91 -15.93 24.29
C THR A 71 -0.66 -17.42 24.47
N ARG A 72 -1.08 -18.29 23.54
CA ARG A 72 -0.86 -19.73 23.62
C ARG A 72 0.55 -20.09 23.14
N ARG A 73 1.46 -20.39 24.08
CA ARG A 73 2.65 -21.21 23.79
C ARG A 73 2.14 -22.58 23.32
N ILE A 74 2.35 -22.92 22.06
CA ILE A 74 2.20 -24.31 21.62
C ILE A 74 3.50 -25.02 21.99
N THR A 75 3.40 -25.97 22.92
CA THR A 75 4.41 -26.99 23.13
C THR A 75 4.43 -27.86 21.87
N PRO A 76 5.51 -27.89 21.07
CA PRO A 76 5.55 -28.75 19.90
C PRO A 76 5.50 -30.20 20.37
N LEU A 77 4.48 -30.95 19.94
CA LEU A 77 4.46 -32.41 20.06
C LEU A 77 5.52 -32.98 19.11
N GLY A 78 6.71 -33.29 19.64
CA GLY A 78 7.67 -34.19 19.00
C GLY A 78 8.52 -33.60 17.86
N PRO A 79 9.50 -34.37 17.34
CA PRO A 79 10.71 -33.89 16.67
C PRO A 79 10.48 -33.50 15.20
N LEU A 80 9.28 -33.06 14.83
CA LEU A 80 9.05 -32.36 13.57
C LEU A 80 9.46 -30.90 13.76
N ARG A 81 10.76 -30.70 13.96
CA ARG A 81 11.39 -29.38 13.96
C ARG A 81 11.16 -28.81 12.57
N TYR A 82 10.10 -28.02 12.47
CA TYR A 82 9.56 -27.41 11.26
C TYR A 82 10.67 -27.01 10.29
N LEU A 83 10.75 -27.77 9.19
CA LEU A 83 11.63 -27.59 8.04
C LEU A 83 11.26 -26.33 7.20
N LEU A 84 10.57 -25.36 7.80
CA LEU A 84 9.97 -24.23 7.12
C LEU A 84 10.74 -22.96 7.44
N LYS A 85 11.64 -22.58 6.52
CA LYS A 85 12.14 -21.20 6.42
C LYS A 85 10.95 -20.29 6.14
N VAL A 86 10.37 -19.70 7.18
CA VAL A 86 9.30 -18.71 7.04
C VAL A 86 9.93 -17.38 6.58
N PRO A 87 9.60 -16.85 5.39
CA PRO A 87 10.15 -15.59 4.91
C PRO A 87 9.77 -14.40 5.83
N ASN A 88 10.66 -13.41 5.95
CA ASN A 88 10.49 -12.21 6.80
C ASN A 88 9.20 -11.39 6.58
N SER A 89 8.46 -11.62 5.49
CA SER A 89 7.17 -10.96 5.26
C SER A 89 6.09 -11.35 6.27
N TYR A 90 6.23 -12.47 6.98
CA TYR A 90 5.24 -12.94 7.96
C TYR A 90 5.43 -12.36 9.37
N VAL A 91 6.62 -11.82 9.68
CA VAL A 91 6.93 -11.17 10.96
C VAL A 91 6.47 -9.71 10.98
N ARG A 92 6.43 -9.05 9.81
CA ARG A 92 5.90 -7.67 9.67
C ARG A 92 4.38 -7.56 9.83
N TYR A 93 3.62 -8.67 9.80
CA TYR A 93 2.15 -8.70 9.88
C TYR A 93 1.61 -9.39 11.15
N GLY A 94 2.32 -9.28 12.26
CA GLY A 94 1.79 -9.60 13.59
C GLY A 94 2.02 -11.05 14.04
N ALA A 95 2.47 -11.17 15.28
CA ALA A 95 2.89 -12.40 15.96
C ALA A 95 1.75 -13.43 16.17
N ARG A 96 1.37 -14.17 15.12
CA ARG A 96 0.44 -15.33 15.19
C ARG A 96 0.93 -16.57 14.46
N LEU A 97 2.23 -16.68 14.22
CA LEU A 97 2.83 -17.67 13.33
C LEU A 97 2.72 -19.14 13.81
N ILE A 98 2.25 -19.43 15.02
CA ILE A 98 2.13 -20.80 15.53
C ILE A 98 0.91 -20.92 16.47
N ALA A 99 -0.29 -20.65 15.94
CA ALA A 99 -1.57 -21.00 16.61
C ALA A 99 -2.28 -22.08 15.76
N PRO A 100 -3.13 -22.96 16.34
CA PRO A 100 -3.96 -23.90 15.56
C PRO A 100 -4.82 -23.16 14.52
N ASP A 101 -5.15 -21.91 14.84
CA ASP A 101 -5.77 -20.91 13.98
C ASP A 101 -5.01 -20.76 12.65
N PHE A 102 -3.68 -20.66 12.63
CA PHE A 102 -2.94 -20.48 11.37
C PHE A 102 -3.16 -21.62 10.36
N LEU A 103 -3.24 -22.87 10.84
CA LEU A 103 -3.51 -24.03 9.99
C LEU A 103 -4.97 -24.03 9.50
N PHE A 104 -5.93 -23.71 10.36
CA PHE A 104 -7.34 -23.55 9.96
C PHE A 104 -7.49 -22.46 8.89
N TRP A 105 -6.82 -21.32 9.04
CA TRP A 105 -6.97 -20.17 8.14
C TRP A 105 -6.24 -20.39 6.82
N ARG A 106 -5.12 -21.13 6.82
CA ARG A 106 -4.36 -21.45 5.61
C ARG A 106 -5.06 -22.49 4.72
N TRP A 107 -5.69 -23.49 5.32
CA TRP A 107 -6.28 -24.62 4.58
C TRP A 107 -7.80 -24.52 4.43
N ALA A 108 -8.54 -24.21 5.50
CA ALA A 108 -10.00 -24.09 5.45
C ALA A 108 -10.46 -22.66 5.06
N GLY A 109 -9.71 -21.63 5.45
CA GLY A 109 -10.04 -20.23 5.16
C GLY A 109 -10.36 -19.93 3.68
N PRO A 110 -9.54 -20.33 2.69
CA PRO A 110 -9.87 -20.07 1.29
C PRO A 110 -11.15 -20.77 0.83
N VAL A 111 -11.44 -21.96 1.35
CA VAL A 111 -12.69 -22.69 1.05
C VAL A 111 -13.88 -21.97 1.70
N LEU A 112 -13.77 -21.59 2.98
CA LEU A 112 -14.81 -20.87 3.70
C LEU A 112 -15.14 -19.51 3.08
N LEU A 113 -14.13 -18.76 2.63
CA LEU A 113 -14.34 -17.49 1.92
C LEU A 113 -14.99 -17.65 0.54
N LYS A 114 -14.81 -18.81 -0.11
CA LYS A 114 -15.55 -19.15 -1.33
C LYS A 114 -17.02 -19.45 -1.02
N ILE A 115 -17.29 -20.08 0.12
CA ILE A 115 -18.67 -20.44 0.54
C ILE A 115 -19.47 -19.21 0.98
N SER A 116 -18.88 -18.34 1.80
CA SER A 116 -19.61 -17.17 2.29
C SER A 116 -18.68 -16.03 2.72
N PRO A 117 -19.02 -14.78 2.38
CA PRO A 117 -18.16 -13.66 2.72
C PRO A 117 -18.29 -13.25 4.21
N LYS A 118 -19.23 -13.85 4.96
CA LYS A 118 -19.30 -13.72 6.44
C LYS A 118 -18.04 -14.21 7.15
N PHE A 119 -17.27 -15.09 6.50
CA PHE A 119 -16.02 -15.62 7.03
C PHE A 119 -14.82 -14.66 6.81
N LEU A 120 -15.01 -13.50 6.17
CA LEU A 120 -13.93 -12.55 5.88
C LEU A 120 -13.12 -12.16 7.14
N TYR A 121 -13.79 -11.70 8.19
CA TYR A 121 -13.13 -11.28 9.43
C TYR A 121 -12.48 -12.47 10.18
N PRO A 122 -13.18 -13.63 10.28
CA PRO A 122 -12.57 -14.88 10.75
C PRO A 122 -11.54 -15.54 9.82
N CYS A 123 -11.24 -15.03 8.63
CA CYS A 123 -10.23 -15.58 7.71
C CYS A 123 -9.16 -14.53 7.31
N TRP A 124 -9.37 -13.25 7.64
CA TRP A 124 -8.39 -12.18 7.60
C TRP A 124 -8.38 -11.34 8.90
N PRO A 125 -7.59 -11.73 9.93
CA PRO A 125 -7.73 -11.16 11.27
C PRO A 125 -7.16 -9.74 11.33
N LEU A 126 -6.31 -9.39 10.37
CA LEU A 126 -5.76 -8.06 10.17
C LEU A 126 -6.84 -7.00 10.00
N LEU A 127 -8.03 -7.33 9.49
CA LEU A 127 -9.15 -6.38 9.47
C LEU A 127 -9.61 -6.04 10.89
N THR A 128 -9.71 -7.05 11.75
CA THR A 128 -10.13 -6.86 13.14
C THR A 128 -9.06 -6.11 13.94
N ASP A 129 -7.79 -6.40 13.70
CA ASP A 129 -6.69 -5.70 14.36
C ASP A 129 -6.60 -4.23 13.88
N GLY A 130 -6.82 -3.98 12.58
CA GLY A 130 -6.97 -2.62 12.05
C GLY A 130 -8.09 -1.85 12.74
N GLU A 131 -9.26 -2.46 12.87
CA GLU A 131 -10.39 -1.83 13.57
C GLU A 131 -10.07 -1.52 15.03
N ARG A 132 -9.45 -2.45 15.77
CA ARG A 132 -9.04 -2.17 17.16
C ARG A 132 -8.01 -1.06 17.25
N THR A 133 -7.12 -0.98 16.25
CA THR A 133 -6.06 0.03 16.18
C THR A 133 -6.62 1.43 15.96
N PHE A 134 -7.56 1.57 15.00
CA PHE A 134 -8.01 2.88 14.52
C PHE A 134 -9.33 3.36 15.10
N SER A 135 -10.22 2.47 15.55
CA SER A 135 -11.60 2.82 15.94
C SER A 135 -11.69 3.95 16.95
N GLN A 136 -10.97 3.85 18.07
CA GLN A 136 -11.01 4.85 19.13
C GLN A 136 -10.57 6.24 18.61
N LYS A 137 -9.49 6.30 17.83
CA LYS A 137 -8.98 7.57 17.32
C LYS A 137 -9.89 8.16 16.24
N LEU A 138 -10.46 7.33 15.36
CA LEU A 138 -11.46 7.78 14.38
C LEU A 138 -12.70 8.37 15.07
N ASP A 139 -13.21 7.70 16.10
CA ASP A 139 -14.39 8.15 16.84
C ASP A 139 -14.11 9.47 17.59
N GLN A 140 -12.89 9.64 18.13
CA GLN A 140 -12.42 10.89 18.75
C GLN A 140 -12.27 12.05 17.75
N LEU A 141 -11.74 11.77 16.56
CA LEU A 141 -11.54 12.77 15.50
C LEU A 141 -12.86 13.28 14.91
N ALA A 142 -13.94 12.49 15.04
CA ALA A 142 -15.29 12.80 14.58
C ALA A 142 -15.31 13.42 13.16
N PRO A 143 -14.77 12.73 12.14
CA PRO A 143 -14.66 13.30 10.80
C PRO A 143 -16.02 13.45 10.12
N ASP A 144 -16.12 14.40 9.20
CA ASP A 144 -17.23 14.51 8.25
C ASP A 144 -17.03 13.55 7.06
N VAL A 145 -15.76 13.35 6.67
CA VAL A 145 -15.35 12.44 5.59
C VAL A 145 -14.19 11.55 6.02
N ILE A 146 -14.29 10.27 5.71
CA ILE A 146 -13.14 9.35 5.74
C ILE A 146 -12.70 9.07 4.30
N HIS A 147 -11.48 9.47 3.97
CA HIS A 147 -10.82 9.10 2.72
C HIS A 147 -10.04 7.81 2.97
N ALA A 148 -10.65 6.69 2.60
CA ALA A 148 -10.11 5.33 2.76
C ALA A 148 -9.17 5.03 1.59
N ASN A 149 -7.86 5.09 1.84
CA ASN A 149 -6.84 4.77 0.85
C ASN A 149 -6.56 3.27 0.86
N ASP A 150 -6.59 2.64 -0.32
CA ASP A 150 -6.47 1.20 -0.52
C ASP A 150 -7.56 0.34 0.14
N CYS A 151 -7.74 -0.86 -0.41
CA CYS A 151 -8.83 -1.76 -0.03
C CYS A 151 -8.80 -2.16 1.45
N ASP A 152 -7.63 -2.22 2.09
CA ASP A 152 -7.47 -2.68 3.46
C ASP A 152 -8.00 -1.67 4.51
N THR A 153 -8.24 -0.41 4.11
CA THR A 153 -8.86 0.60 4.98
C THR A 153 -10.39 0.63 4.90
N LEU A 154 -11.01 0.02 3.87
CA LEU A 154 -12.45 0.04 3.64
C LEU A 154 -13.26 -0.46 4.84
N GLY A 155 -12.86 -1.61 5.41
CA GLY A 155 -13.56 -2.21 6.54
C GLY A 155 -13.53 -1.33 7.79
N ILE A 156 -12.42 -0.61 7.99
CA ILE A 156 -12.23 0.32 9.12
C ILE A 156 -13.14 1.55 8.92
N ALA A 157 -13.13 2.13 7.71
CA ALA A 157 -13.91 3.31 7.37
C ALA A 157 -15.42 3.07 7.45
N LEU A 158 -15.93 1.99 6.85
CA LEU A 158 -17.36 1.67 6.85
C LEU A 158 -17.90 1.34 8.24
N ARG A 159 -17.11 0.69 9.10
CA ARG A 159 -17.53 0.48 10.49
C ARG A 159 -17.49 1.75 11.31
N ALA A 160 -16.55 2.66 11.07
CA ALA A 160 -16.59 3.98 11.69
C ALA A 160 -17.85 4.75 11.26
N LYS A 161 -18.19 4.75 9.96
CA LYS A 161 -19.45 5.28 9.43
C LYS A 161 -20.67 4.65 10.13
N ALA A 162 -20.71 3.32 10.27
CA ALA A 162 -21.81 2.63 10.93
C ALA A 162 -21.93 2.96 12.43
N ARG A 163 -20.81 3.06 13.17
CA ARG A 163 -20.80 3.48 14.58
C ARG A 163 -21.27 4.92 14.73
N ALA A 164 -20.81 5.83 13.88
CA ALA A 164 -21.23 7.22 13.87
C ALA A 164 -22.73 7.38 13.57
N ALA A 165 -23.26 6.61 12.60
CA ALA A 165 -24.68 6.60 12.28
C ALA A 165 -25.55 6.19 13.47
N LYS A 166 -25.13 5.17 14.24
CA LYS A 166 -25.81 4.78 15.49
C LYS A 166 -25.78 5.88 16.56
N ALA A 167 -24.78 6.75 16.52
CA ALA A 167 -24.66 7.93 17.39
C ALA A 167 -25.32 9.18 16.78
N GLY A 168 -26.13 9.05 15.71
CA GLY A 168 -26.82 10.16 15.07
C GLY A 168 -25.94 11.08 14.21
N LYS A 169 -24.69 10.68 13.94
CA LYS A 169 -23.74 11.44 13.11
C LYS A 169 -23.63 10.83 11.71
N ARG A 170 -23.52 11.69 10.69
CA ARG A 170 -23.30 11.27 9.31
C ARG A 170 -21.81 11.42 8.96
N ILE A 171 -21.24 10.36 8.40
CA ILE A 171 -19.88 10.35 7.84
C ILE A 171 -19.99 9.88 6.40
N ALA A 172 -19.38 10.61 5.47
CA ALA A 172 -19.18 10.13 4.11
C ALA A 172 -17.85 9.35 4.00
N VAL A 173 -17.82 8.32 3.17
CA VAL A 173 -16.63 7.51 2.92
C VAL A 173 -16.27 7.59 1.44
N ILE A 174 -15.03 7.96 1.16
CA ILE A 174 -14.44 7.94 -0.18
C ILE A 174 -13.47 6.76 -0.22
N TYR A 175 -13.66 5.83 -1.16
CA TYR A 175 -12.70 4.77 -1.43
C TYR A 175 -11.74 5.20 -2.53
N ASP A 176 -10.44 5.25 -2.23
CA ASP A 176 -9.37 5.49 -3.20
C ASP A 176 -8.58 4.22 -3.48
N ALA A 177 -8.93 3.55 -4.57
CA ALA A 177 -8.26 2.33 -5.02
C ALA A 177 -6.95 2.67 -5.74
N HIS A 178 -5.80 2.38 -5.12
CA HIS A 178 -4.49 2.69 -5.72
C HIS A 178 -4.02 1.60 -6.68
N GLU A 179 -4.51 0.38 -6.49
CA GLU A 179 -4.24 -0.77 -7.36
C GLU A 179 -5.56 -1.48 -7.71
N TYR A 180 -5.56 -2.21 -8.83
CA TYR A 180 -6.64 -3.16 -9.12
C TYR A 180 -6.42 -4.43 -8.30
N VAL A 181 -7.12 -4.56 -7.17
CA VAL A 181 -6.88 -5.58 -6.13
C VAL A 181 -6.77 -7.00 -6.68
N GLN A 182 -7.63 -7.36 -7.64
CA GLN A 182 -7.64 -8.71 -8.23
C GLN A 182 -6.37 -9.00 -9.07
N GLY A 183 -5.71 -7.95 -9.58
CA GLY A 183 -4.46 -8.03 -10.33
C GLY A 183 -3.19 -7.89 -9.49
N VAL A 184 -3.29 -7.59 -8.19
CA VAL A 184 -2.13 -7.40 -7.32
C VAL A 184 -1.57 -8.74 -6.86
N HIS A 185 -0.30 -8.99 -7.18
CA HIS A 185 0.41 -10.17 -6.69
C HIS A 185 1.10 -9.89 -5.35
N ARG A 186 0.59 -10.49 -4.26
CA ARG A 186 1.25 -10.51 -2.94
C ARG A 186 1.67 -11.93 -2.58
N LYS A 187 2.75 -12.06 -1.80
CA LYS A 187 3.28 -13.37 -1.33
C LYS A 187 2.30 -14.14 -0.44
N HIS A 188 1.38 -13.45 0.23
CA HIS A 188 0.46 -14.07 1.17
C HIS A 188 -0.69 -14.73 0.41
N PRO A 189 -0.89 -16.06 0.52
CA PRO A 189 -1.80 -16.82 -0.35
C PRO A 189 -3.28 -16.40 -0.22
N MET A 190 -3.64 -15.84 0.93
CA MET A 190 -5.00 -15.40 1.23
C MET A 190 -5.26 -13.92 0.98
N TRP A 191 -4.24 -13.10 0.72
CA TRP A 191 -4.41 -11.65 0.64
C TRP A 191 -5.35 -11.27 -0.51
N ALA A 192 -5.10 -11.81 -1.71
CA ALA A 192 -5.93 -11.50 -2.88
C ALA A 192 -7.39 -11.91 -2.64
N ILE A 193 -7.62 -13.13 -2.14
CA ILE A 193 -8.97 -13.62 -1.83
C ILE A 193 -9.66 -12.72 -0.81
N ALA A 194 -8.99 -12.38 0.29
CA ALA A 194 -9.56 -11.56 1.35
C ALA A 194 -9.85 -10.12 0.89
N MET A 195 -8.91 -9.48 0.20
CA MET A 195 -9.08 -8.11 -0.28
C MET A 195 -10.14 -8.03 -1.37
N SER A 196 -10.15 -8.96 -2.34
CA SER A 196 -11.20 -8.98 -3.36
C SER A 196 -12.59 -9.19 -2.76
N LYS A 197 -12.71 -10.00 -1.68
CA LYS A 197 -13.96 -10.15 -0.94
C LYS A 197 -14.34 -8.89 -0.16
N LEU A 198 -13.37 -8.25 0.49
CA LEU A 198 -13.59 -6.98 1.18
C LEU A 198 -14.08 -5.91 0.19
N GLU A 199 -13.38 -5.73 -0.92
CA GLU A 199 -13.74 -4.77 -1.97
C GLU A 199 -15.14 -5.06 -2.50
N ALA A 200 -15.44 -6.31 -2.87
CA ALA A 200 -16.76 -6.70 -3.38
C ALA A 200 -17.91 -6.42 -2.40
N GLN A 201 -17.68 -6.60 -1.09
CA GLN A 201 -18.69 -6.33 -0.08
C GLN A 201 -18.87 -4.83 0.18
N SER A 202 -17.78 -4.07 0.13
CA SER A 202 -17.72 -2.70 0.64
C SER A 202 -17.86 -1.61 -0.42
N ILE A 203 -17.50 -1.89 -1.67
CA ILE A 203 -17.43 -0.86 -2.73
C ILE A 203 -18.78 -0.21 -3.06
N HIS A 204 -19.90 -0.88 -2.76
CA HIS A 204 -21.25 -0.33 -2.94
C HIS A 204 -21.77 0.47 -1.73
N GLU A 205 -21.08 0.41 -0.60
CA GLU A 205 -21.48 1.07 0.65
C GLU A 205 -20.82 2.45 0.84
N VAL A 206 -19.76 2.73 0.06
CA VAL A 206 -19.06 4.02 0.06
C VAL A 206 -19.83 5.07 -0.74
N ASP A 207 -19.62 6.33 -0.39
CA ASP A 207 -20.31 7.45 -1.02
C ASP A 207 -19.66 7.84 -2.36
N LEU A 208 -18.35 7.58 -2.52
CA LEU A 208 -17.63 7.80 -3.78
C LEU A 208 -16.48 6.78 -3.93
N VAL A 209 -16.26 6.33 -5.16
CA VAL A 209 -15.10 5.52 -5.54
C VAL A 209 -14.21 6.36 -6.47
N MET A 210 -12.92 6.39 -6.15
CA MET A 210 -11.89 7.02 -6.97
C MET A 210 -10.70 6.07 -7.19
N THR A 211 -9.92 6.33 -8.23
CA THR A 211 -8.73 5.52 -8.55
C THR A 211 -7.69 6.31 -9.34
N VAL A 212 -6.60 5.64 -9.73
CA VAL A 212 -5.39 6.24 -10.28
C VAL A 212 -5.31 6.25 -11.81
N SER A 213 -6.21 5.53 -12.51
CA SER A 213 -6.19 5.44 -13.98
C SER A 213 -7.54 5.07 -14.56
N GLU A 214 -7.78 5.47 -15.81
CA GLU A 214 -8.98 5.11 -16.58
C GLU A 214 -9.15 3.60 -16.72
N THR A 215 -8.05 2.86 -16.96
CA THR A 215 -8.09 1.40 -17.07
C THR A 215 -8.60 0.75 -15.78
N ILE A 216 -8.10 1.18 -14.63
CA ILE A 216 -8.59 0.65 -13.34
C ILE A 216 -10.04 1.08 -13.11
N ALA A 217 -10.41 2.32 -13.43
CA ALA A 217 -11.79 2.78 -13.28
C ALA A 217 -12.78 1.93 -14.09
N GLN A 218 -12.44 1.62 -15.35
CA GLN A 218 -13.23 0.74 -16.22
C GLN A 218 -13.31 -0.68 -15.69
N MET A 219 -12.19 -1.27 -15.23
CA MET A 219 -12.19 -2.60 -14.61
C MET A 219 -13.07 -2.64 -13.36
N LEU A 220 -12.92 -1.67 -12.45
CA LEU A 220 -13.74 -1.57 -11.24
C LEU A 220 -15.23 -1.40 -11.58
N GLN A 221 -15.56 -0.55 -12.55
CA GLN A 221 -16.95 -0.36 -12.99
C GLN A 221 -17.55 -1.64 -13.55
N SER A 222 -16.82 -2.33 -14.43
CA SER A 222 -17.27 -3.57 -15.06
C SER A 222 -17.45 -4.69 -14.04
N ASP A 223 -16.42 -4.95 -13.23
CA ASP A 223 -16.36 -6.09 -12.33
C ASP A 223 -17.34 -5.96 -11.16
N TYR A 224 -17.47 -4.74 -10.62
CA TYR A 224 -18.39 -4.45 -9.52
C TYR A 224 -19.73 -3.90 -9.99
N LYS A 225 -19.96 -3.71 -11.29
CA LYS A 225 -21.22 -3.16 -11.84
C LYS A 225 -21.59 -1.82 -11.19
N LEU A 226 -20.60 -0.94 -11.03
CA LEU A 226 -20.82 0.38 -10.44
C LEU A 226 -21.72 1.23 -11.35
N LYS A 227 -22.64 1.98 -10.74
CA LYS A 227 -23.58 2.85 -11.48
C LYS A 227 -22.86 3.94 -12.28
N GLN A 228 -21.73 4.39 -11.77
CA GLN A 228 -20.90 5.42 -12.38
C GLN A 228 -19.47 4.90 -12.44
N THR A 229 -18.73 5.31 -13.47
CA THR A 229 -17.29 5.07 -13.56
C THR A 229 -16.60 5.78 -12.39
N PRO A 230 -15.71 5.10 -11.64
CA PRO A 230 -14.94 5.73 -10.58
C PRO A 230 -14.22 6.99 -11.05
N THR A 231 -14.15 8.01 -10.17
CA THR A 231 -13.43 9.25 -10.48
C THR A 231 -11.94 8.98 -10.60
N VAL A 232 -11.32 9.38 -11.71
CA VAL A 232 -9.89 9.21 -11.92
C VAL A 232 -9.14 10.44 -11.41
N VAL A 233 -8.27 10.22 -10.43
CA VAL A 233 -7.29 11.21 -9.98
C VAL A 233 -5.91 10.59 -10.15
N LEU A 234 -5.18 11.02 -11.17
CA LEU A 234 -3.87 10.48 -11.50
C LEU A 234 -2.88 10.68 -10.35
N ASN A 235 -1.98 9.71 -10.14
CA ASN A 235 -0.81 9.92 -9.29
C ASN A 235 0.26 10.73 -10.04
N ALA A 236 -0.07 11.99 -10.36
CA ALA A 236 0.80 12.89 -11.12
C ALA A 236 1.89 13.52 -10.21
N PRO A 237 3.07 13.87 -10.76
CA PRO A 237 4.05 14.69 -10.04
C PRO A 237 3.43 16.05 -9.67
N ARG A 238 3.96 16.68 -8.61
CA ARG A 238 3.54 18.04 -8.25
C ARG A 238 3.89 18.98 -9.41
N ARG A 239 2.96 19.88 -9.77
CA ARG A 239 3.17 20.87 -10.83
C ARG A 239 4.38 21.76 -10.55
N THR A 240 4.56 22.15 -9.29
CA THR A 240 5.77 22.79 -8.79
C THR A 240 6.59 21.76 -8.04
N GLN A 241 7.68 21.32 -8.64
CA GLN A 241 8.71 20.58 -7.90
C GLN A 241 9.56 21.60 -7.13
N PRO A 242 9.92 21.33 -5.88
CA PRO A 242 10.97 22.11 -5.22
C PRO A 242 12.23 22.09 -6.10
N ALA A 243 13.05 23.14 -6.02
CA ALA A 243 14.37 23.10 -6.62
C ALA A 243 15.09 21.81 -6.18
N VAL A 244 15.74 21.13 -7.13
CA VAL A 244 16.56 19.95 -6.82
C VAL A 244 17.55 20.38 -5.74
N ASP A 245 17.47 19.76 -4.56
CA ASP A 245 18.41 20.01 -3.48
C ASP A 245 19.83 19.81 -4.04
N PRO A 246 20.71 20.83 -4.00
CA PRO A 246 22.08 20.74 -4.52
C PRO A 246 22.88 19.58 -3.92
N VAL A 247 22.48 19.10 -2.73
CA VAL A 247 23.09 17.97 -2.03
C VAL A 247 22.65 16.62 -2.63
N LEU A 248 21.47 16.55 -3.26
CA LEU A 248 20.98 15.31 -3.87
C LEU A 248 21.72 15.02 -5.18
N GLN A 249 22.65 14.07 -5.11
CA GLN A 249 23.36 13.58 -6.30
C GLN A 249 22.42 12.80 -7.23
N THR A 250 22.51 13.07 -8.53
CA THR A 250 21.82 12.31 -9.58
C THR A 250 22.29 10.85 -9.58
N ILE A 251 21.44 9.92 -10.03
CA ILE A 251 21.84 8.52 -10.19
C ILE A 251 23.08 8.40 -11.09
N ARG A 252 23.15 9.22 -12.14
CA ARG A 252 24.30 9.34 -13.05
C ARG A 252 25.61 9.63 -12.29
N ARG A 253 25.61 10.62 -11.40
CA ARG A 253 26.77 10.95 -10.57
C ARG A 253 27.13 9.83 -9.60
N LYS A 254 26.13 9.18 -8.99
CA LYS A 254 26.36 8.07 -8.04
C LYS A 254 26.98 6.84 -8.69
N ILE A 255 26.66 6.56 -9.95
CA ILE A 255 27.23 5.44 -10.71
C ILE A 255 28.47 5.84 -11.53
N GLY A 256 28.92 7.10 -11.42
CA GLY A 256 30.14 7.59 -12.08
C GLY A 256 30.06 7.69 -13.61
N LEU A 257 28.86 7.89 -14.17
CA LEU A 257 28.65 7.93 -15.62
C LEU A 257 28.71 9.38 -16.14
N SER A 258 29.34 9.61 -17.29
CA SER A 258 29.42 10.95 -17.91
C SER A 258 28.07 11.38 -18.49
N GLU A 259 27.88 12.68 -18.74
CA GLU A 259 26.59 13.24 -19.20
C GLU A 259 26.23 12.84 -20.64
N ASP A 260 27.22 12.59 -21.48
CA ASP A 260 27.09 12.21 -22.88
C ASP A 260 26.66 10.75 -23.09
N VAL A 261 26.82 9.89 -22.08
CA VAL A 261 26.43 8.47 -22.19
C VAL A 261 24.92 8.31 -22.01
N PRO A 262 24.21 7.71 -22.99
CA PRO A 262 22.80 7.37 -22.86
C PRO A 262 22.51 6.41 -21.69
N LEU A 263 21.67 6.85 -20.75
CA LEU A 263 21.33 6.08 -19.55
C LEU A 263 19.82 5.84 -19.47
N HIS A 264 19.43 4.56 -19.35
CA HIS A 264 18.05 4.16 -19.06
C HIS A 264 17.92 3.79 -17.59
N VAL A 265 16.90 4.33 -16.90
CA VAL A 265 16.76 4.13 -15.46
C VAL A 265 15.49 3.34 -15.16
N TYR A 266 15.64 2.23 -14.44
CA TYR A 266 14.54 1.51 -13.81
C TYR A 266 14.51 1.84 -12.32
N VAL A 267 13.37 2.28 -11.80
CA VAL A 267 13.18 2.53 -10.36
C VAL A 267 12.01 1.68 -9.86
N GLY A 268 12.25 0.84 -8.86
CA GLY A 268 11.17 0.12 -8.18
C GLY A 268 11.51 -1.30 -7.72
N ALA A 269 10.48 -2.09 -7.45
CA ALA A 269 10.67 -3.48 -7.03
C ALA A 269 11.12 -4.34 -8.21
N ALA A 270 12.21 -5.10 -8.05
CA ALA A 270 12.67 -6.05 -9.06
C ALA A 270 11.91 -7.37 -8.99
N ALA A 271 11.28 -7.78 -10.10
CA ALA A 271 10.62 -9.07 -10.27
C ALA A 271 10.58 -9.48 -11.75
N PRO A 272 10.47 -10.78 -12.10
CA PRO A 272 10.47 -11.25 -13.49
C PRO A 272 9.46 -10.53 -14.40
N GLN A 273 8.24 -10.31 -13.89
CA GLN A 273 7.17 -9.63 -14.62
C GLN A 273 7.41 -8.13 -14.85
N ARG A 274 8.51 -7.56 -14.32
CA ARG A 274 8.87 -6.14 -14.49
C ARG A 274 9.84 -5.92 -15.67
N GLY A 275 10.26 -6.99 -16.36
CA GLY A 275 10.97 -6.89 -17.63
C GLY A 275 12.43 -6.41 -17.54
N LEU A 276 13.08 -6.51 -16.37
CA LEU A 276 14.51 -6.16 -16.22
C LEU A 276 15.39 -7.02 -17.14
N SER A 277 14.99 -8.28 -17.34
CA SER A 277 15.56 -9.19 -18.33
C SER A 277 15.63 -8.59 -19.72
N THR A 278 14.56 -7.93 -20.16
CA THR A 278 14.48 -7.29 -21.47
C THR A 278 15.41 -6.08 -21.57
N MET A 279 15.54 -5.31 -20.49
CA MET A 279 16.47 -4.18 -20.44
C MET A 279 17.93 -4.65 -20.56
N VAL A 280 18.30 -5.74 -19.87
CA VAL A 280 19.64 -6.33 -19.96
C VAL A 280 19.89 -6.91 -21.35
N ASP A 281 18.95 -7.68 -21.91
CA ASP A 281 19.10 -8.28 -23.23
C ASP A 281 19.25 -7.23 -24.35
N ALA A 282 18.52 -6.12 -24.24
CA ALA A 282 18.56 -5.03 -25.22
C ALA A 282 19.94 -4.37 -25.34
N LEU A 283 20.79 -4.43 -24.30
CA LEU A 283 22.13 -3.85 -24.33
C LEU A 283 23.05 -4.49 -25.38
N VAL A 284 22.79 -5.73 -25.78
CA VAL A 284 23.56 -6.40 -26.85
C VAL A 284 23.45 -5.64 -28.17
N GLY A 285 22.27 -5.08 -28.47
CA GLY A 285 22.03 -4.29 -29.69
C GLY A 285 22.21 -2.78 -29.51
N ALA A 286 22.57 -2.32 -28.31
CA ALA A 286 22.64 -0.91 -27.95
C ALA A 286 23.99 -0.61 -27.25
N PRO A 287 25.12 -0.62 -28.00
CA PRO A 287 26.48 -0.61 -27.42
C PRO A 287 26.80 0.63 -26.58
N GLU A 288 26.30 1.81 -26.97
CA GLU A 288 26.53 3.08 -26.25
C GLU A 288 25.64 3.26 -25.02
N HIS A 289 24.64 2.40 -24.84
CA HIS A 289 23.65 2.58 -23.78
C HIS A 289 24.04 1.85 -22.50
N HIS A 290 23.72 2.47 -21.38
CA HIS A 290 23.80 1.89 -20.05
C HIS A 290 22.40 1.80 -19.42
N ILE A 291 22.24 0.89 -18.46
CA ILE A 291 21.06 0.85 -17.60
C ILE A 291 21.44 1.04 -16.13
N ALA A 292 20.62 1.77 -15.38
CA ALA A 292 20.69 1.85 -13.92
C ALA A 292 19.43 1.24 -13.31
N LEU A 293 19.62 0.21 -12.49
CA LEU A 293 18.57 -0.46 -11.72
C LEU A 293 18.59 0.10 -10.30
N VAL A 294 17.67 1.03 -10.00
CA VAL A 294 17.44 1.56 -8.65
C VAL A 294 16.48 0.62 -7.92
N VAL A 295 17.07 -0.44 -7.34
CA VAL A 295 16.39 -1.62 -6.80
C VAL A 295 17.20 -2.16 -5.62
N ASN A 296 16.58 -3.00 -4.77
CA ASN A 296 17.33 -3.69 -3.72
C ASN A 296 18.37 -4.66 -4.33
N PRO A 297 19.70 -4.40 -4.18
CA PRO A 297 20.74 -5.23 -4.77
C PRO A 297 20.80 -6.65 -4.18
N ALA A 298 20.28 -6.86 -2.97
CA ALA A 298 20.22 -8.18 -2.34
C ALA A 298 19.14 -9.09 -2.94
N ASN A 299 18.27 -8.59 -3.83
CA ASN A 299 17.22 -9.36 -4.45
C ASN A 299 17.81 -10.46 -5.36
N ALA A 300 17.41 -11.71 -5.14
CA ALA A 300 17.90 -12.86 -5.91
C ALA A 300 17.62 -12.74 -7.42
N TYR A 301 16.53 -12.10 -7.81
CA TYR A 301 16.22 -11.83 -9.22
C TYR A 301 17.23 -10.84 -9.82
N VAL A 302 17.60 -9.78 -9.09
CA VAL A 302 18.62 -8.82 -9.54
C VAL A 302 19.97 -9.51 -9.72
N LYS A 303 20.37 -10.37 -8.78
CA LYS A 303 21.60 -11.16 -8.92
C LYS A 303 21.60 -12.05 -10.16
N LYS A 304 20.44 -12.63 -10.51
CA LYS A 304 20.28 -13.41 -11.74
C LYS A 304 20.45 -12.54 -12.99
N GLU A 305 19.90 -11.34 -13.00
CA GLU A 305 20.06 -10.41 -14.12
C GLU A 305 21.51 -9.90 -14.26
N LEU A 306 22.26 -9.76 -13.17
CA LEU A 306 23.69 -9.44 -13.22
C LEU A 306 24.52 -10.58 -13.82
N ALA A 307 24.30 -11.82 -13.40
CA ALA A 307 24.95 -12.99 -14.00
C ALA A 307 24.60 -13.13 -15.49
N ARG A 308 23.39 -12.73 -15.88
CA ARG A 308 22.98 -12.66 -17.29
C ARG A 308 23.76 -11.59 -18.06
N ALA A 309 23.94 -10.41 -17.48
CA ALA A 309 24.73 -9.34 -18.07
C ALA A 309 26.19 -9.76 -18.28
N GLU A 310 26.78 -10.53 -17.34
CA GLU A 310 28.11 -11.13 -17.51
C GLU A 310 28.15 -12.11 -18.69
N THR A 311 27.17 -13.01 -18.78
CA THR A 311 27.05 -13.97 -19.90
C THR A 311 26.95 -13.28 -21.25
N LEU A 312 26.20 -12.16 -21.31
CA LEU A 312 26.03 -11.35 -22.51
C LEU A 312 27.18 -10.37 -22.78
N LYS A 313 28.18 -10.31 -21.89
CA LYS A 313 29.32 -9.37 -21.97
C LYS A 313 28.89 -7.89 -22.00
N VAL A 314 27.90 -7.54 -21.17
CA VAL A 314 27.37 -6.17 -21.02
C VAL A 314 27.39 -5.69 -19.56
N ALA A 315 28.05 -6.42 -18.66
CA ALA A 315 28.02 -6.17 -17.22
C ALA A 315 28.57 -4.80 -16.82
N ASP A 316 29.57 -4.28 -17.53
CA ASP A 316 30.13 -2.94 -17.40
C ASP A 316 29.10 -1.82 -17.68
N ARG A 317 27.99 -2.17 -18.34
CA ARG A 317 26.91 -1.25 -18.70
C ARG A 317 25.64 -1.42 -17.87
N VAL A 318 25.66 -2.30 -16.86
CA VAL A 318 24.55 -2.53 -15.93
C VAL A 318 24.92 -2.06 -14.52
N HIS A 319 24.30 -0.98 -14.08
CA HIS A 319 24.54 -0.38 -12.77
C HIS A 319 23.40 -0.73 -11.80
N VAL A 320 23.72 -1.06 -10.54
CA VAL A 320 22.71 -1.32 -9.50
C VAL A 320 22.92 -0.38 -8.34
N HIS A 321 21.85 0.28 -7.90
CA HIS A 321 21.87 1.21 -6.79
C HIS A 321 20.67 0.95 -5.85
N PRO A 322 20.85 0.98 -4.51
CA PRO A 322 19.75 0.80 -3.56
C PRO A 322 18.73 1.96 -3.55
#